data_AF-E6QPP6-F1
#
_entry.id   AF-E6QPP6-F1
#
_cell.length_a   1.000
_cell.length_b   1.000
_cell.length_c   1.000
_cell.angle_alpha   90.00
_cell.angle_beta   90.00
_cell.angle_gamma   90.00
#
_symmetry.space_group_name_H-M   'P 1'
#
loop_
_entity.id
_entity.type
_entity.pdbx_description
1 polymer ?
#
loop_
_entity_poly.entity_id
_entity_poly.type
_entity_poly.pdbx_seq_one_letter_code
_entity_poly.pdbx_strand_id
1 'polypeptide(L)'
;MAIGLLNSVEVQTLTRIKAPKRRCEFLFGRTILRCLLARYVGTVAADILIEQDSHGKPWAHTLDHREMPTFNVSHSGDVLAIALCANGEIGVDVEQTNAHLKIDIKQIAQSNFASDECLLLKTLPPEQRLDSFLRIWTLKEAVLKAIGVGLYHPLNQINVAEPAVRYRILLNNAGKNVYLEAEHFQSRAMSFHVTIARVGALGVVSIFDNMLEGKYASEMISFEHKRRTAVTGSQK
;
A
#
# COMPACT_ATOMS: atom_id res chain seq x y z
N MET A 1 2.24 -1.22 -26.25
CA MET A 1 1.28 -2.32 -26.02
C MET A 1 0.63 -2.32 -24.61
N ALA A 2 0.79 -1.28 -23.77
CA ALA A 2 0.10 -1.19 -22.46
C ALA A 2 -1.11 -0.22 -22.43
N ILE A 3 -1.11 0.83 -23.27
CA ILE A 3 -2.19 1.84 -23.31
C ILE A 3 -3.56 1.21 -23.66
N GLY A 4 -3.58 0.16 -24.47
CA GLY A 4 -4.83 -0.52 -24.86
C GLY A 4 -5.57 -1.22 -23.70
N LEU A 5 -4.95 -1.32 -22.53
CA LEU A 5 -5.58 -1.83 -21.32
C LEU A 5 -6.23 -0.74 -20.47
N LEU A 6 -5.92 0.54 -20.72
CA LEU A 6 -6.48 1.67 -19.98
C LEU A 6 -7.85 2.06 -20.54
N ASN A 7 -8.76 2.46 -19.65
CA ASN A 7 -10.03 3.07 -20.05
C ASN A 7 -9.82 4.53 -20.51
N SER A 8 -10.88 5.14 -21.05
CA SER A 8 -10.81 6.50 -21.60
C SER A 8 -10.41 7.56 -20.56
N VAL A 9 -10.84 7.42 -19.30
CA VAL A 9 -10.50 8.33 -18.19
C VAL A 9 -9.02 8.21 -17.81
N GLU A 10 -8.49 6.99 -17.75
CA GLU A 10 -7.09 6.71 -17.48
C GLU A 10 -6.19 7.22 -18.61
N VAL A 11 -6.62 7.07 -19.87
CA VAL A 11 -5.94 7.64 -21.04
C VAL A 11 -5.90 9.17 -20.96
N GLN A 12 -7.02 9.82 -20.60
CA GLN A 12 -7.03 11.28 -20.40
C GLN A 12 -6.13 11.73 -19.25
N THR A 13 -6.07 10.98 -18.15
CA THR A 13 -5.13 11.26 -17.06
C THR A 13 -3.69 11.12 -17.55
N LEU A 14 -3.37 10.04 -18.27
CA LEU A 14 -2.03 9.77 -18.80
C LEU A 14 -1.54 10.87 -19.76
N THR A 15 -2.41 11.45 -20.57
CA THR A 15 -2.04 12.53 -21.52
C THR A 15 -1.77 13.86 -20.83
N ARG A 16 -2.38 14.12 -19.67
CA ARG A 16 -2.17 15.34 -18.87
C ARG A 16 -0.85 15.34 -18.09
N ILE A 17 -0.29 14.16 -17.80
CA ILE A 17 0.99 14.06 -17.09
C ILE A 17 2.12 14.52 -18.03
N LYS A 18 2.78 15.63 -17.69
CA LYS A 18 3.85 16.21 -18.53
C LYS A 18 5.19 15.47 -18.40
N ALA A 19 5.54 15.07 -17.18
CA ALA A 19 6.84 14.46 -16.90
C ALA A 19 6.92 13.02 -17.46
N PRO A 20 7.86 12.70 -18.37
CA PRO A 20 7.94 11.39 -19.01
C PRO A 20 8.05 10.22 -18.01
N LYS A 21 8.92 10.34 -17.00
CA LYS A 21 9.05 9.34 -15.93
C LYS A 21 7.72 9.08 -15.23
N ARG A 22 7.00 10.15 -14.84
CA ARG A 22 5.70 10.03 -14.17
C ARG A 22 4.61 9.42 -15.06
N ARG A 23 4.68 9.61 -16.38
CA ARG A 23 3.79 8.95 -17.34
C ARG A 23 4.04 7.44 -17.37
N CYS A 24 5.31 7.04 -17.41
CA CYS A 24 5.70 5.63 -17.39
C CYS A 24 5.27 4.95 -16.09
N GLU A 25 5.52 5.58 -14.94
CA GLU A 25 5.08 5.09 -13.62
C GLU A 25 3.55 4.94 -13.56
N PHE A 26 2.80 5.94 -14.01
CA PHE A 26 1.34 5.87 -14.04
C PHE A 26 0.83 4.74 -14.92
N LEU A 27 1.34 4.64 -16.15
CA LEU A 27 0.94 3.60 -17.10
C LEU A 27 1.28 2.20 -16.56
N PHE A 28 2.49 2.02 -16.04
CA PHE A 28 2.94 0.76 -15.47
C PHE A 28 2.08 0.37 -14.26
N GLY A 29 1.98 1.24 -13.25
CA GLY A 29 1.24 0.95 -12.03
C GLY A 29 -0.24 0.66 -12.31
N ARG A 30 -0.86 1.39 -13.23
CA ARG A 30 -2.25 1.16 -13.59
C ARG A 30 -2.45 -0.15 -14.36
N THR A 31 -1.53 -0.47 -15.27
CA THR A 31 -1.55 -1.74 -16.01
C THR A 31 -1.43 -2.93 -15.06
N ILE A 32 -0.46 -2.91 -14.15
CA ILE A 32 -0.24 -4.00 -13.19
C ILE A 32 -1.44 -4.15 -12.25
N LEU A 33 -1.97 -3.04 -11.70
CA LEU A 33 -3.14 -3.09 -10.85
C LEU A 33 -4.33 -3.76 -11.55
N ARG A 34 -4.63 -3.37 -12.80
CA ARG A 34 -5.72 -3.96 -13.58
C ARG A 34 -5.51 -5.46 -13.80
N CYS A 35 -4.28 -5.88 -14.15
CA CYS A 35 -3.95 -7.28 -14.32
C CYS A 35 -4.09 -8.09 -13.01
N LEU A 36 -3.65 -7.54 -11.88
CA LEU A 36 -3.77 -8.20 -10.57
C LEU A 36 -5.24 -8.34 -10.16
N LEU A 37 -6.05 -7.29 -10.30
CA LEU A 37 -7.48 -7.34 -10.02
C LEU A 37 -8.21 -8.33 -10.93
N ALA A 38 -7.94 -8.29 -12.23
CA ALA A 38 -8.54 -9.19 -13.22
C ALA A 38 -8.22 -10.66 -12.93
N ARG A 39 -6.95 -10.95 -12.62
CA ARG A 39 -6.52 -12.29 -12.20
C ARG A 39 -7.22 -12.72 -10.91
N TYR A 40 -7.37 -11.81 -9.95
CA TYR A 40 -7.99 -12.11 -8.66
C TYR A 40 -9.47 -12.51 -8.79
N VAL A 41 -10.24 -11.80 -9.63
CA VAL A 41 -11.68 -12.07 -9.82
C VAL A 41 -12.00 -12.98 -11.02
N GLY A 42 -10.99 -13.41 -11.76
CA GLY A 42 -11.14 -14.31 -12.90
C GLY A 42 -11.83 -13.67 -14.11
N THR A 43 -11.46 -12.44 -14.47
CA THR A 43 -11.97 -11.71 -15.65
C THR A 43 -10.81 -11.17 -16.51
N VAL A 44 -11.12 -10.46 -17.60
CA VAL A 44 -10.12 -9.77 -18.41
C VAL A 44 -9.83 -8.37 -17.87
N ALA A 45 -8.58 -7.92 -18.01
CA ALA A 45 -8.16 -6.60 -17.50
C ALA A 45 -8.93 -5.42 -18.13
N ALA A 46 -9.51 -5.60 -19.32
CA ALA A 46 -10.36 -4.59 -19.96
C ALA A 46 -11.67 -4.33 -19.20
N ASP A 47 -12.21 -5.35 -18.50
CA ASP A 47 -13.51 -5.29 -17.82
C ASP A 47 -13.41 -4.71 -16.39
N ILE A 48 -12.20 -4.45 -15.91
CA ILE A 48 -11.96 -3.77 -14.63
C ILE A 48 -12.23 -2.28 -14.81
N LEU A 49 -13.17 -1.74 -14.03
CA LEU A 49 -13.43 -0.31 -13.96
C LEU A 49 -12.85 0.20 -12.65
N ILE A 50 -11.92 1.16 -12.74
CA ILE A 50 -11.27 1.77 -11.58
C ILE A 50 -11.74 3.21 -11.47
N GLU A 51 -12.28 3.55 -10.32
CA GLU A 51 -12.78 4.88 -9.98
C GLU A 51 -12.08 5.38 -8.70
N GLN A 52 -12.38 6.61 -8.30
CA GLN A 52 -11.91 7.22 -7.06
C GLN A 52 -13.11 7.68 -6.25
N ASP A 53 -13.04 7.53 -4.93
CA ASP A 53 -14.01 8.12 -4.03
C ASP A 53 -13.79 9.64 -3.84
N SER A 54 -14.59 10.27 -2.99
CA SER A 54 -14.49 11.70 -2.66
C SER A 54 -13.16 12.11 -2.01
N HIS A 55 -12.39 11.14 -1.50
CA HIS A 55 -11.08 11.35 -0.88
C HIS A 55 -9.94 10.95 -1.82
N GLY A 56 -10.23 10.55 -3.05
CA GLY A 56 -9.25 10.11 -4.04
C GLY A 56 -8.77 8.67 -3.85
N LYS A 57 -9.32 7.90 -2.89
CA LYS A 57 -8.97 6.49 -2.69
C LYS A 57 -9.54 5.70 -3.87
N PRO A 58 -8.70 4.95 -4.61
CA PRO A 58 -9.19 4.18 -5.74
C PRO A 58 -10.01 2.99 -5.26
N TRP A 59 -11.08 2.69 -5.97
CA TRP A 59 -11.87 1.47 -5.83
C TRP A 59 -12.17 0.91 -7.21
N ALA A 60 -12.58 -0.36 -7.29
CA ALA A 60 -12.82 -1.01 -8.56
C ALA A 60 -14.09 -1.83 -8.54
N HIS A 61 -14.67 -2.02 -9.72
CA HIS A 61 -15.78 -2.92 -9.97
C HIS A 61 -15.60 -3.56 -11.35
N THR A 62 -16.39 -4.59 -11.62
CA THR A 62 -16.45 -5.28 -12.91
C THR A 62 -17.79 -4.99 -13.59
N LEU A 63 -17.81 -5.06 -14.93
CA LEU A 63 -19.04 -4.93 -15.71
C LEU A 63 -20.11 -5.98 -15.35
N ASP A 64 -19.68 -7.17 -14.94
CA ASP A 64 -20.55 -8.27 -14.51
C ASP A 64 -20.74 -8.35 -12.98
N HIS A 65 -20.40 -7.26 -12.26
CA HIS A 65 -20.66 -7.09 -10.83
C HIS A 65 -20.10 -8.19 -9.91
N ARG A 66 -18.93 -8.74 -10.23
CA ARG A 66 -18.19 -9.65 -9.35
C ARG A 66 -17.76 -8.95 -8.07
N GLU A 67 -17.68 -9.74 -7.00
CA GLU A 67 -17.10 -9.32 -5.73
C GLU A 67 -15.62 -8.96 -5.91
N MET A 68 -15.28 -7.71 -5.60
CA MET A 68 -13.94 -7.16 -5.74
C MET A 68 -13.18 -7.21 -4.40
N PRO A 69 -11.87 -7.49 -4.42
CA PRO A 69 -11.04 -7.27 -3.23
C PRO A 69 -10.94 -5.76 -2.95
N THR A 70 -10.77 -5.40 -1.69
CA THR A 70 -10.23 -4.07 -1.39
C THR A 70 -8.76 -4.04 -1.75
N PHE A 71 -8.27 -2.87 -2.15
CA PHE A 71 -6.87 -2.73 -2.54
C PHE A 71 -6.31 -1.37 -2.15
N ASN A 72 -4.99 -1.33 -2.08
CA ASN A 72 -4.26 -0.09 -1.91
C ASN A 72 -2.98 -0.12 -2.74
N VAL A 73 -2.55 1.06 -3.18
CA VAL A 73 -1.36 1.23 -4.02
C VAL A 73 -0.50 2.31 -3.40
N SER A 74 0.79 2.06 -3.27
CA SER A 74 1.78 3.06 -2.88
C SER A 74 2.97 3.03 -3.83
N HIS A 75 3.64 4.17 -3.93
CA HIS A 75 4.77 4.34 -4.82
C HIS A 75 5.76 5.35 -4.24
N SER A 76 7.04 4.98 -4.22
CA SER A 76 8.12 5.88 -3.82
C SER A 76 9.36 5.61 -4.66
N GLY A 77 9.88 6.68 -5.27
CA GLY A 77 10.97 6.61 -6.24
C GLY A 77 10.68 5.66 -7.40
N ASP A 78 11.41 4.56 -7.54
CA ASP A 78 11.18 3.54 -8.58
C ASP A 78 10.47 2.27 -8.05
N VAL A 79 9.89 2.34 -6.85
CA VAL A 79 9.20 1.22 -6.19
C VAL A 79 7.69 1.43 -6.21
N LEU A 80 6.95 0.39 -6.60
CA LEU A 80 5.49 0.28 -6.56
C LEU A 80 5.09 -0.89 -5.67
N ALA A 81 4.21 -0.63 -4.71
CA ALA A 81 3.57 -1.66 -3.89
C ALA A 81 2.07 -1.67 -4.15
N ILE A 82 1.52 -2.86 -4.41
CA ILE A 82 0.08 -3.09 -4.55
C ILE A 82 -0.32 -4.18 -3.57
N ALA A 83 -1.31 -3.91 -2.74
CA ALA A 83 -1.84 -4.87 -1.79
C ALA A 83 -3.34 -5.09 -2.03
N LEU A 84 -3.76 -6.36 -2.02
CA LEU A 84 -5.13 -6.83 -2.18
C LEU A 84 -5.59 -7.58 -0.91
N CYS A 85 -6.79 -7.27 -0.44
CA CYS A 85 -7.42 -7.94 0.69
C CYS A 85 -8.74 -8.56 0.26
N ALA A 86 -8.94 -9.82 0.62
CA ALA A 86 -10.14 -10.54 0.22
C ALA A 86 -11.38 -9.98 0.90
N ASN A 87 -11.27 -9.71 2.20
CA ASN A 87 -12.35 -9.25 3.05
C ASN A 87 -11.79 -8.24 4.06
N GLY A 88 -12.39 -7.06 4.10
CA GLY A 88 -12.05 -5.97 5.03
C GLY A 88 -11.20 -4.88 4.38
N GLU A 89 -10.45 -4.14 5.19
CA GLU A 89 -9.73 -2.95 4.75
C GLU A 89 -8.23 -3.19 4.62
N ILE A 90 -7.58 -2.49 3.70
CA ILE A 90 -6.13 -2.60 3.50
C ILE A 90 -5.49 -1.26 3.13
N GLY A 91 -4.29 -1.04 3.64
CA GLY A 91 -3.40 0.04 3.30
C GLY A 91 -2.00 -0.49 3.09
N VAL A 92 -1.30 0.04 2.09
CA VAL A 92 0.11 -0.23 1.87
C VAL A 92 0.84 1.10 1.76
N ASP A 93 2.02 1.16 2.35
CA ASP A 93 2.92 2.27 2.13
C ASP A 93 4.34 1.79 1.86
N VAL A 94 5.02 2.46 0.94
CA VAL A 94 6.38 2.12 0.53
C VAL A 94 7.19 3.40 0.44
N GLU A 95 8.39 3.38 0.99
CA GLU A 95 9.35 4.48 0.89
C GLU A 95 10.71 3.97 0.45
N GLN A 96 11.22 4.51 -0.66
CA GLN A 96 12.56 4.20 -1.13
C GLN A 96 13.59 4.90 -0.24
N THR A 97 14.52 4.12 0.29
CA THR A 97 15.64 4.63 1.07
C THR A 97 16.61 5.34 0.12
N ASN A 98 16.61 6.67 0.17
CA ASN A 98 17.57 7.49 -0.55
C ASN A 98 18.42 8.30 0.44
N ALA A 99 19.62 7.82 0.72
CA ALA A 99 20.56 8.47 1.64
C ALA A 99 21.00 9.87 1.20
N HIS A 100 20.82 10.22 -0.08
CA HIS A 100 21.11 11.55 -0.60
C HIS A 100 19.94 12.52 -0.47
N LEU A 101 18.74 12.05 -0.14
CA LEU A 101 17.59 12.92 0.09
C LEU A 101 17.79 13.67 1.40
N LYS A 102 17.93 15.01 1.31
CA LYS A 102 18.04 15.89 2.48
C LYS A 102 16.64 16.13 3.06
N ILE A 103 16.11 15.15 3.79
CA ILE A 103 14.86 15.29 4.54
C ILE A 103 15.19 15.75 5.95
N ASP A 104 14.48 16.77 6.45
CA ASP A 104 14.51 17.10 7.88
C ASP A 104 13.66 16.11 8.68
N ILE A 105 14.23 14.92 8.90
CA ILE A 105 13.63 13.82 9.68
C ILE A 105 13.14 14.32 11.04
N LYS A 106 13.90 15.22 11.67
CA LYS A 106 13.59 15.71 13.02
C LYS A 106 12.35 16.59 12.99
N GLN A 107 12.26 17.53 12.06
CA GLN A 107 11.09 18.41 11.92
C GLN A 107 9.84 17.59 11.59
N ILE A 108 9.92 16.66 10.64
CA ILE A 108 8.77 15.84 10.25
C ILE A 108 8.30 14.96 11.41
N ALA A 109 9.23 14.31 12.11
CA ALA A 109 8.90 13.49 13.28
C ALA A 109 8.22 14.33 14.37
N GLN A 110 8.73 15.52 14.68
CA GLN A 110 8.13 16.39 15.70
C GLN A 110 6.68 16.79 15.40
N SER A 111 6.31 16.91 14.13
CA SER A 111 4.94 17.26 13.73
C SER A 111 3.99 16.07 13.65
N ASN A 112 4.50 14.85 13.43
CA ASN A 112 3.66 13.70 13.05
C ASN A 112 3.78 12.50 14.00
N PHE A 113 4.87 12.36 14.75
CA PHE A 113 5.15 11.16 15.53
C PHE A 113 4.74 11.34 17.00
N ALA A 114 4.50 10.23 17.68
CA ALA A 114 4.28 10.19 19.11
C ALA A 114 5.56 10.62 19.85
N SER A 115 5.43 11.01 21.12
CA SER A 115 6.55 11.45 21.96
C SER A 115 7.66 10.39 22.06
N ASP A 116 7.27 9.12 22.20
CA ASP A 116 8.20 8.01 22.41
C ASP A 116 8.97 7.69 21.11
N GLU A 117 8.33 7.84 19.96
CA GLU A 117 8.94 7.69 18.64
C GLU A 117 9.94 8.83 18.37
N CYS A 118 9.59 10.07 18.74
CA CYS A 118 10.51 11.20 18.68
C CYS A 118 11.73 10.98 19.58
N LEU A 119 11.50 10.46 20.78
CA LEU A 119 12.57 10.15 21.73
C LEU A 119 13.49 9.05 21.18
N LEU A 120 12.92 7.97 20.63
CA LEU A 120 13.66 6.89 19.97
C LEU A 120 14.56 7.44 18.86
N LEU A 121 14.03 8.24 17.94
CA LEU A 121 14.83 8.81 16.85
C LEU A 121 15.96 9.70 17.35
N LYS A 122 15.75 10.41 18.47
CA LYS A 122 16.77 11.26 19.07
C LYS A 122 17.90 10.46 19.71
N THR A 123 17.61 9.31 20.32
CA THR A 123 18.60 8.48 21.02
C THR A 123 19.38 7.55 20.10
N LEU A 124 18.86 7.25 18.92
CA LEU A 124 19.55 6.40 17.93
C LEU A 124 20.81 7.06 17.35
N PRO A 125 21.84 6.26 17.00
CA PRO A 125 22.97 6.70 16.20
C PRO A 125 22.52 7.30 14.86
N PRO A 126 23.18 8.36 14.34
CA PRO A 126 22.76 9.04 13.10
C PRO A 126 22.48 8.11 11.91
N GLU A 127 23.28 7.07 11.74
CA GLU A 127 23.19 6.09 10.66
C GLU A 127 21.94 5.19 10.75
N GLN A 128 21.30 5.09 11.92
CA GLN A 128 20.09 4.27 12.11
C GLN A 128 18.79 5.10 12.07
N ARG A 129 18.90 6.43 12.07
CA ARG A 129 17.75 7.34 12.19
C ARG A 129 16.87 7.32 10.95
N LEU A 130 17.45 7.28 9.76
CA LEU A 130 16.68 7.25 8.52
C LEU A 130 15.83 5.97 8.42
N ASP A 131 16.44 4.81 8.63
CA ASP A 131 15.72 3.53 8.58
C ASP A 131 14.61 3.46 9.63
N SER A 132 14.89 3.91 10.86
CA SER A 132 13.87 3.96 11.91
C SER A 132 12.74 4.93 11.59
N PHE A 133 13.07 6.09 11.02
CA PHE A 133 12.09 7.08 10.58
C PHE A 133 11.19 6.54 9.46
N LEU A 134 11.77 5.97 8.40
CA LEU A 134 11.03 5.42 7.27
C LEU A 134 10.13 4.26 7.68
N ARG A 135 10.58 3.42 8.61
CA ARG A 135 9.71 2.38 9.19
C ARG A 135 8.51 2.98 9.91
N ILE A 136 8.71 3.94 10.82
CA ILE A 136 7.61 4.55 11.57
C ILE A 136 6.65 5.27 10.61
N TRP A 137 7.21 5.99 9.63
CA TRP A 137 6.46 6.70 8.60
C TRP A 137 5.57 5.73 7.79
N THR A 138 6.17 4.69 7.20
CA THR A 138 5.42 3.72 6.39
C THR A 138 4.36 2.97 7.20
N LEU A 139 4.63 2.66 8.48
CA LEU A 139 3.63 2.06 9.38
C LEU A 139 2.41 2.97 9.54
N LYS A 140 2.65 4.23 9.88
CA LYS A 140 1.62 5.23 10.09
C LYS A 140 0.78 5.46 8.84
N GLU A 141 1.42 5.69 7.69
CA GLU A 141 0.75 5.91 6.41
C GLU A 141 -0.06 4.68 5.97
N ALA A 142 0.50 3.47 6.12
CA ALA A 142 -0.22 2.25 5.78
C ALA A 142 -1.49 2.09 6.65
N VAL A 143 -1.40 2.38 7.95
CA VAL A 143 -2.55 2.32 8.86
C VAL A 143 -3.62 3.34 8.48
N LEU A 144 -3.24 4.58 8.18
CA LEU A 144 -4.18 5.61 7.71
C LEU A 144 -4.88 5.22 6.42
N LYS A 145 -4.13 4.65 5.46
CA LYS A 145 -4.65 4.16 4.18
C LYS A 145 -5.64 3.01 4.38
N ALA A 146 -5.39 2.13 5.34
CA ALA A 146 -6.30 1.03 5.68
C ALA A 146 -7.63 1.57 6.19
N ILE A 147 -7.64 2.45 7.19
CA ILE A 147 -8.91 2.97 7.74
C ILE A 147 -9.63 3.99 6.84
N GLY A 148 -9.00 4.42 5.74
CA GLY A 148 -9.64 5.26 4.71
C GLY A 148 -9.82 6.73 5.10
N VAL A 149 -9.20 7.18 6.19
CA VAL A 149 -9.37 8.56 6.70
C VAL A 149 -8.29 9.52 6.19
N GLY A 150 -7.34 9.06 5.36
CA GLY A 150 -6.22 9.88 4.91
C GLY A 150 -5.47 10.56 6.06
N LEU A 151 -4.88 11.74 5.81
CA LEU A 151 -4.15 12.55 6.81
C LEU A 151 -5.05 13.23 7.84
N TYR A 152 -6.38 13.00 7.84
CA TYR A 152 -7.30 13.66 8.77
C TYR A 152 -7.25 13.07 10.19
N HIS A 153 -6.62 11.89 10.37
CA HIS A 153 -6.38 11.33 11.70
C HIS A 153 -4.99 11.73 12.20
N PRO A 154 -4.87 12.23 13.45
CA PRO A 154 -3.58 12.62 14.01
C PRO A 154 -2.63 11.42 14.07
N LEU A 155 -1.51 11.51 13.34
CA LEU A 155 -0.50 10.45 13.27
C LEU A 155 0.18 10.17 14.61
N ASN A 156 0.22 11.17 15.50
CA ASN A 156 0.82 11.06 16.82
C ASN A 156 -0.02 10.24 17.83
N GLN A 157 -1.24 9.85 17.47
CA GLN A 157 -2.10 8.98 18.30
C GLN A 157 -1.85 7.48 18.05
N ILE A 158 -1.07 7.15 17.02
CA ILE A 158 -0.67 5.78 16.71
C ILE A 158 0.77 5.63 17.23
N ASN A 159 1.01 4.77 18.22
CA ASN A 159 2.37 4.55 18.73
C ASN A 159 2.92 3.22 18.22
N VAL A 160 4.02 3.29 17.47
CA VAL A 160 4.78 2.15 16.94
C VAL A 160 6.28 2.26 17.26
N ALA A 161 6.62 2.91 18.38
CA ALA A 161 8.02 3.13 18.79
C ALA A 161 8.80 1.81 18.89
N GLU A 162 8.20 0.77 19.49
CA GLU A 162 8.86 -0.51 19.66
C GLU A 162 9.14 -1.19 18.31
N PRO A 163 10.41 -1.55 18.03
CA PRO A 163 10.75 -2.32 16.87
C PRO A 163 10.09 -3.69 16.81
N ALA A 164 9.19 -3.91 15.85
CA ALA A 164 8.58 -5.20 15.58
C ALA A 164 8.43 -5.42 14.07
N VAL A 165 8.30 -6.69 13.67
CA VAL A 165 7.89 -7.05 12.31
C VAL A 165 6.37 -6.96 12.17
N ARG A 166 5.63 -7.27 13.25
CA ARG A 166 4.17 -7.26 13.29
C ARG A 166 3.66 -6.40 14.43
N TYR A 167 2.63 -5.63 14.14
CA TYR A 167 1.97 -4.72 15.06
C TYR A 167 0.49 -5.05 15.14
N ARG A 168 -0.07 -5.00 16.35
CA ARG A 168 -1.52 -4.97 16.57
C ARG A 168 -1.88 -3.58 17.07
N ILE A 169 -2.66 -2.86 16.29
CA ILE A 169 -2.96 -1.46 16.54
C ILE A 169 -4.47 -1.35 16.79
N LEU A 170 -4.84 -0.74 17.91
CA LEU A 170 -6.22 -0.40 18.23
C LEU A 170 -6.42 1.08 17.98
N LEU A 171 -7.37 1.41 17.09
CA LEU A 171 -7.75 2.79 16.79
C LEU A 171 -9.21 3.04 17.16
N ASN A 172 -9.50 4.26 17.57
CA ASN A 172 -10.87 4.76 17.64
C ASN A 172 -11.17 5.56 16.37
N ASN A 173 -12.04 5.02 15.52
CA ASN A 173 -12.51 5.70 14.32
C ASN A 173 -13.99 6.05 14.48
N ALA A 174 -14.29 7.34 14.64
CA ALA A 174 -15.65 7.85 14.84
C ALA A 174 -16.45 7.12 15.95
N GLY A 175 -15.80 6.87 17.10
CA GLY A 175 -16.42 6.19 18.25
C GLY A 175 -16.42 4.66 18.17
N LYS A 176 -15.94 4.07 17.07
CA LYS A 176 -15.79 2.61 16.93
C LYS A 176 -14.34 2.20 17.08
N ASN A 177 -14.12 1.16 17.88
CA ASN A 177 -12.81 0.54 18.03
C ASN A 177 -12.52 -0.39 16.86
N VAL A 178 -11.41 -0.16 16.16
CA VAL A 178 -10.94 -0.95 15.02
C VAL A 178 -9.59 -1.54 15.35
N TYR A 179 -9.47 -2.87 15.20
CA TYR A 179 -8.21 -3.58 15.34
C TYR A 179 -7.58 -3.78 13.97
N LEU A 180 -6.33 -3.34 13.82
CA LEU A 180 -5.53 -3.52 12.62
C LEU A 180 -4.31 -4.39 12.93
N GLU A 181 -3.96 -5.24 11.97
CA GLU A 181 -2.66 -5.89 11.92
C GLU A 181 -1.80 -5.14 10.89
N ALA A 182 -0.59 -4.76 11.28
CA ALA A 182 0.39 -4.17 10.36
C ALA A 182 1.68 -4.98 10.34
N GLU A 183 2.23 -5.22 9.15
CA GLU A 183 3.46 -5.98 8.94
C GLU A 183 4.45 -5.13 8.14
N HIS A 184 5.65 -4.96 8.70
CA HIS A 184 6.71 -4.15 8.11
C HIS A 184 7.82 -5.01 7.52
N PHE A 185 8.30 -4.64 6.34
CA PHE A 185 9.42 -5.28 5.65
C PHE A 185 10.40 -4.21 5.17
N GLN A 186 11.69 -4.54 5.23
CA GLN A 186 12.77 -3.71 4.70
C GLN A 186 13.58 -4.55 3.73
N SER A 187 13.74 -4.08 2.49
CA SER A 187 14.70 -4.66 1.54
C SER A 187 15.94 -3.77 1.50
N ARG A 188 17.05 -4.26 2.06
CA ARG A 188 18.34 -3.56 1.97
C ARG A 188 18.95 -3.63 0.59
N ALA A 189 18.81 -4.77 -0.08
CA ALA A 189 19.31 -4.97 -1.45
C ALA A 189 18.66 -3.99 -2.44
N MET A 190 17.38 -3.70 -2.24
CA MET A 190 16.59 -2.83 -3.11
C MET A 190 16.35 -1.44 -2.52
N SER A 191 16.88 -1.19 -1.32
CA SER A 191 16.81 0.09 -0.60
C SER A 191 15.38 0.64 -0.47
N PHE A 192 14.48 -0.11 0.17
CA PHE A 192 13.15 0.41 0.52
C PHE A 192 12.60 -0.17 1.83
N HIS A 193 11.63 0.56 2.38
CA HIS A 193 10.74 0.16 3.47
C HIS A 193 9.33 0.01 2.94
N VAL A 194 8.63 -1.05 3.34
CA VAL A 194 7.21 -1.25 3.00
C VAL A 194 6.45 -1.70 4.23
N THR A 195 5.23 -1.19 4.39
CA THR A 195 4.31 -1.67 5.42
C THR A 195 2.96 -1.98 4.80
N ILE A 196 2.37 -3.11 5.19
CA ILE A 196 0.97 -3.45 4.90
C ILE A 196 0.19 -3.40 6.20
N ALA A 197 -0.88 -2.63 6.25
CA ALA A 197 -1.84 -2.62 7.35
C ALA A 197 -3.20 -3.12 6.88
N ARG A 198 -3.90 -3.90 7.69
CA ARG A 198 -5.17 -4.50 7.30
C ARG A 198 -6.14 -4.71 8.46
N VAL A 199 -7.42 -4.72 8.12
CA VAL A 199 -8.51 -5.29 8.92
C VAL A 199 -9.01 -6.50 8.13
N GLY A 200 -8.89 -7.70 8.67
CA GLY A 200 -9.27 -8.93 7.96
C GLY A 200 -8.10 -9.68 7.33
N ALA A 201 -8.41 -10.62 6.43
CA ALA A 201 -7.44 -11.57 5.88
C ALA A 201 -6.71 -10.99 4.64
N LEU A 202 -5.38 -10.94 4.71
CA LEU A 202 -4.56 -10.55 3.56
C LEU A 202 -4.73 -11.55 2.42
N GLY A 203 -4.85 -11.06 1.18
CA GLY A 203 -4.91 -11.91 -0.01
C GLY A 203 -3.56 -11.97 -0.72
N VAL A 204 -3.14 -10.85 -1.29
CA VAL A 204 -1.94 -10.77 -2.14
C VAL A 204 -1.24 -9.45 -1.91
N VAL A 205 0.09 -9.47 -1.77
CA VAL A 205 0.93 -8.27 -1.87
C VAL A 205 1.92 -8.47 -3.00
N SER A 206 2.05 -7.46 -3.85
CA SER A 206 3.01 -7.45 -4.96
C SER A 206 3.82 -6.16 -4.91
N ILE A 207 5.14 -6.32 -4.83
CA ILE A 207 6.09 -5.22 -4.82
C ILE A 207 6.89 -5.31 -6.12
N PHE A 208 7.09 -4.16 -6.76
CA PHE A 208 7.84 -4.02 -8.00
C PHE A 208 8.84 -2.88 -7.80
N ASP A 209 10.12 -3.14 -8.05
CA ASP A 209 11.18 -2.14 -8.07
C ASP A 209 11.68 -1.93 -9.50
N ASN A 210 12.55 -0.94 -9.69
CA ASN A 210 13.27 -0.73 -10.95
C ASN A 210 12.32 -0.76 -12.18
N MET A 211 11.12 -0.19 -12.04
CA MET A 211 10.03 -0.35 -13.00
C MET A 211 10.40 0.10 -14.43
N LEU A 212 11.35 1.03 -14.54
CA LEU A 212 11.85 1.57 -15.80
C LEU A 212 12.93 0.70 -16.46
N GLU A 213 13.60 -0.18 -15.70
CA GLU A 213 14.62 -1.11 -16.19
C GLU A 213 14.05 -2.51 -16.50
N GLY A 214 12.77 -2.75 -16.21
CA GLY A 214 12.09 -4.02 -16.49
C GLY A 214 12.55 -5.19 -15.62
N LYS A 215 13.27 -4.92 -14.52
CA LYS A 215 13.57 -5.93 -13.49
C LYS A 215 12.44 -5.94 -12.47
N TYR A 216 12.01 -7.12 -12.06
CA TYR A 216 10.96 -7.30 -11.06
C TYR A 216 11.51 -8.18 -9.95
N ALA A 217 11.66 -7.67 -8.72
CA ALA A 217 11.73 -8.56 -7.57
C ALA A 217 10.34 -8.72 -6.96
N SER A 218 9.67 -9.81 -7.32
CA SER A 218 8.49 -10.23 -6.56
C SER A 218 8.96 -10.89 -5.27
N GLU A 219 9.15 -10.12 -4.20
CA GLU A 219 8.92 -10.69 -2.87
C GLU A 219 7.40 -10.90 -2.76
N MET A 220 6.97 -12.04 -3.30
CA MET A 220 5.59 -12.48 -3.28
C MET A 220 5.27 -12.91 -1.85
N ILE A 221 4.87 -11.96 -1.02
CA ILE A 221 4.30 -12.27 0.28
C ILE A 221 2.84 -12.68 0.04
N SER A 222 2.68 -13.87 -0.54
CA SER A 222 1.38 -14.55 -0.66
C SER A 222 1.01 -15.11 0.70
N PHE A 223 0.12 -14.43 1.41
CA PHE A 223 -0.67 -15.08 2.45
C PHE A 223 -1.96 -15.56 1.79
N GLU A 224 -1.90 -16.64 1.01
CA GLU A 224 -3.12 -17.23 0.44
C GLU A 224 -4.00 -17.77 1.59
N HIS A 225 -5.10 -17.06 1.89
CA HIS A 225 -6.25 -17.74 2.47
C HIS A 225 -6.97 -18.46 1.33
N LYS A 226 -6.78 -19.79 1.24
CA LYS A 226 -7.61 -20.64 0.39
C LYS A 226 -9.08 -20.26 0.65
N ARG A 227 -9.77 -19.67 -0.33
CA ARG A 227 -11.23 -19.62 -0.32
C ARG A 227 -11.68 -21.06 -0.10
N ARG A 228 -12.29 -21.35 1.05
CA ARG A 228 -13.08 -22.56 1.19
C ARG A 228 -14.18 -22.44 0.14
N THR A 229 -14.00 -23.15 -0.97
CA THR A 229 -15.08 -23.47 -1.88
C THR A 229 -16.12 -24.21 -1.05
N ALA A 230 -17.19 -23.52 -0.68
CA ALA A 230 -18.43 -24.19 -0.33
C ALA A 230 -19.01 -24.76 -1.64
N VAL A 231 -18.56 -25.96 -2.00
CA VAL A 231 -19.20 -26.81 -3.00
C VAL A 231 -19.78 -27.99 -2.25
N THR A 232 -21.10 -27.93 -2.10
CA THR A 232 -22.09 -29.03 -2.02
C THR A 232 -21.62 -30.39 -1.49
N GLY A 233 -22.22 -30.80 -0.37
CA GLY A 233 -22.39 -32.20 0.00
C GLY A 233 -23.84 -32.47 0.40
N SER A 234 -24.73 -32.61 -0.57
CA SER A 234 -25.93 -33.42 -0.38
C SER A 234 -25.49 -34.89 -0.32
N GLN A 235 -25.73 -35.56 0.81
CA GLN A 235 -26.14 -36.97 0.93
C GLN A 235 -26.00 -37.41 2.39
N LYS A 236 -27.11 -37.49 3.10
CA LYS A 236 -27.78 -38.75 3.44
C LYS A 236 -29.23 -38.47 3.82
#